data_AF-A0A515A4L2-F1
#
_entry.id   AF-A0A515A4L2-F1
#
_cell.length_a   1.000
_cell.length_b   1.000
_cell.length_c   1.000
_cell.angle_alpha   90.00
_cell.angle_beta   90.00
_cell.angle_gamma   90.00
#
_symmetry.space_group_name_H-M   'P 1'
#
loop_
_entity.id
_entity.type
_entity.pdbx_description
1 polymer ?
#
loop_
_entity_poly.entity_id
_entity_poly.type
_entity_poly.pdbx_seq_one_letter_code
_entity_poly.pdbx_strand_id
1 'polypeptide(L)' 'MAAEKKAFVLRIQPETLKELERWAQDEFRSVNGQIEFLLNDALKKRKKRVQASNSESSTPSDE' A
#
# COMPACT_ATOMS: atom_id res chain seq x y z
N MET A 1 -9.52 -12.11 -16.76
CA MET A 1 -10.45 -12.41 -15.64
C MET A 1 -10.23 -11.36 -14.57
N ALA A 2 -11.28 -10.76 -14.00
CA ALA A 2 -11.11 -9.82 -12.89
C ALA A 2 -10.47 -10.57 -11.71
N ALA A 3 -9.41 -9.99 -11.12
CA ALA A 3 -8.79 -10.58 -9.94
C ALA A 3 -9.85 -10.74 -8.84
N GLU A 4 -9.95 -11.92 -8.26
CA GLU A 4 -10.92 -12.23 -7.22
C GLU A 4 -10.64 -11.34 -5.99
N LYS A 5 -11.61 -10.50 -5.62
CA LYS A 5 -11.50 -9.61 -4.44
C LYS A 5 -12.18 -10.28 -3.25
N LYS A 6 -11.43 -10.47 -2.17
CA LYS A 6 -11.95 -11.01 -0.91
C LYS A 6 -12.37 -9.87 0.01
N ALA A 7 -13.63 -9.86 0.44
CA ALA A 7 -14.10 -8.94 1.46
C ALA A 7 -13.48 -9.28 2.83
N PHE A 8 -13.05 -8.27 3.57
CA PHE A 8 -12.55 -8.42 4.93
C PHE A 8 -13.04 -7.26 5.80
N VAL A 9 -13.23 -7.53 7.09
CA VAL A 9 -13.64 -6.50 8.06
C VAL A 9 -12.40 -5.77 8.56
N LEU A 10 -12.37 -4.45 8.38
CA LEU A 10 -11.32 -3.58 8.90
C LEU A 10 -11.82 -2.84 10.15
N ARG A 11 -11.07 -2.92 11.24
CA ARG A 11 -11.28 -2.05 12.41
C ARG A 11 -10.40 -0.81 12.24
N ILE A 12 -11.02 0.37 12.19
CA ILE A 12 -10.35 1.64 11.96
C ILE A 12 -10.91 2.69 12.92
N GLN A 13 -10.08 3.65 13.32
CA GLN A 13 -10.56 4.78 14.13
C GLN A 13 -11.49 5.67 13.28
N PRO A 14 -12.59 6.21 13.85
CA PRO A 14 -13.53 7.04 13.09
C PRO A 14 -12.89 8.25 12.42
N GLU A 15 -11.95 8.91 13.10
CA GLU A 15 -11.28 10.10 12.54
C GLU A 15 -10.41 9.75 11.33
N THR A 16 -9.69 8.63 11.37
CA THR A 16 -8.94 8.14 10.21
C THR A 16 -9.85 7.80 9.03
N LEU A 17 -11.05 7.26 9.29
CA LEU A 17 -12.01 6.98 8.22
C LEU A 17 -12.51 8.28 7.57
N LYS A 18 -12.81 9.32 8.35
CA LYS A 18 -13.24 10.63 7.82
C LYS A 18 -12.17 11.29 6.95
N GLU A 19 -10.92 11.24 7.38
CA GLU A 19 -9.79 11.76 6.59
C GLU A 19 -9.67 11.01 5.26
N LEU A 20 -9.84 9.68 5.29
CA LEU A 20 -9.77 8.84 4.11
C LEU A 20 -10.95 9.07 3.15
N GLU A 21 -12.15 9.29 3.68
CA GLU A 21 -13.34 9.68 2.92
C GLU A 21 -13.10 11.00 2.20
N ARG A 22 -12.61 12.02 2.90
CA ARG A 22 -12.29 13.32 2.32
C ARG A 22 -11.26 13.19 1.21
N TRP A 23 -10.18 12.44 1.45
CA TRP A 23 -9.16 12.21 0.42
C TRP A 23 -9.71 11.44 -0.79
N ALA A 24 -10.54 10.43 -0.58
CA ALA A 24 -11.19 9.71 -1.67
C ALA A 24 -12.07 10.64 -2.51
N GLN A 25 -12.82 11.56 -1.89
CA GLN A 25 -13.61 12.58 -2.59
C GLN A 25 -12.72 13.53 -3.40
N ASP A 26 -11.63 14.03 -2.81
CA ASP A 26 -10.69 14.94 -3.47
C ASP A 26 -10.07 14.30 -4.75
N GLU A 27 -9.93 12.97 -4.78
CA GLU A 27 -9.44 12.21 -5.95
C GLU A 27 -10.53 11.57 -6.83
N PHE A 28 -11.81 11.87 -6.59
CA PHE A 28 -12.95 11.25 -7.30
C PHE A 28 -12.95 9.71 -7.27
N ARG A 29 -12.62 9.13 -6.11
CA ARG A 29 -12.61 7.69 -5.85
C ARG A 29 -13.63 7.28 -4.79
N SER A 30 -13.98 6.00 -4.78
CA SER A 30 -14.65 5.41 -3.62
C SER A 30 -13.65 5.19 -2.47
N VAL A 31 -14.15 5.17 -1.23
CA VAL A 31 -13.32 4.89 -0.04
C VAL A 31 -12.59 3.56 -0.16
N ASN A 32 -13.27 2.51 -0.63
CA ASN A 32 -12.65 1.20 -0.87
C ASN A 32 -11.57 1.27 -1.96
N GLY A 33 -11.79 2.04 -3.02
CA GLY A 33 -10.78 2.26 -4.06
C GLY A 33 -9.55 3.00 -3.54
N GLN A 34 -9.75 3.98 -2.64
CA GLN A 34 -8.65 4.69 -1.99
C GLN A 34 -7.85 3.77 -1.05
N ILE A 35 -8.52 2.95 -0.24
CA ILE A 35 -7.87 1.94 0.61
C ILE A 35 -7.03 0.98 -0.24
N GLU A 36 -7.59 0.46 -1.33
CA GLU A 36 -6.90 -0.45 -2.23
C GLU A 36 -5.65 0.19 -2.86
N PHE A 37 -5.76 1.45 -3.30
CA PHE A 37 -4.64 2.21 -3.84
C PHE A 37 -3.50 2.37 -2.81
N LEU A 38 -3.82 2.81 -1.59
CA LEU A 38 -2.83 3.03 -0.54
C LEU A 38 -2.14 1.74 -0.10
N LEU A 39 -2.89 0.65 0.04
CA LEU A 39 -2.32 -0.65 0.38
C LEU A 39 -1.38 -1.15 -0.71
N ASN A 40 -1.78 -1.00 -1.98
CA ASN A 40 -0.94 -1.40 -3.11
C ASN A 40 0.35 -0.56 -3.20
N ASP A 41 0.26 0.75 -3.01
CA ASP A 41 1.41 1.64 -2.99
C ASP A 41 2.37 1.31 -1.82
N ALA A 42 1.83 1.13 -0.61
CA ALA A 42 2.61 0.74 0.57
C ALA A 42 3.34 -0.60 0.37
N LEU A 43 2.66 -1.60 -0.20
CA LEU A 43 3.27 -2.91 -0.50
C LEU A 43 4.37 -2.81 -1.56
N LYS A 44 4.15 -2.01 -2.62
CA LYS A 44 5.17 -1.76 -3.65
C LYS A 44 6.40 -1.06 -3.05
N LYS A 45 6.20 -0.02 -2.24
CA LYS A 45 7.27 0.70 -1.54
C LYS A 45 8.07 -0.23 -0.61
N ARG A 46 7.38 -1.09 0.16
CA ARG A 46 8.04 -2.09 1.01
C ARG A 46 8.88 -3.07 0.20
N LYS A 47 8.33 -3.63 -0.88
CA LYS A 47 9.06 -4.58 -1.76
C LYS A 47 10.32 -3.95 -2.35
N LYS A 48 10.24 -2.69 -2.82
CA LYS A 48 11.40 -1.96 -3.34
C LYS A 48 12.49 -1.77 -2.29
N ARG A 49 12.12 -1.41 -1.06
CA ARG A 49 13.08 -1.27 0.06
C ARG A 49 13.81 -2.58 0.37
N VAL A 50 13.08 -3.70 0.41
CA VAL A 50 13.65 -5.02 0.67
C VAL A 50 14.63 -5.46 -0.42
N GLN A 51 14.34 -5.14 -1.69
CA GLN A 51 15.25 -5.46 -2.80
C GLN A 51 16.55 -4.65 -2.73
N ALA A 52 16.47 -3.35 -2.41
CA ALA A 52 17.65 -2.50 -2.26
C ALA A 52 18.58 -2.99 -1.14
N SER A 53 18.02 -3.40 0.01
CA SER A 53 18.83 -3.96 1.11
C SER A 53 19.50 -5.30 0.76
N ASN A 54 18.91 -6.08 -0.16
CA ASN A 54 19.45 -7.39 -0.55
C ASN A 54 20.54 -7.30 -1.64
N SER A 55 20.58 -6.20 -2.40
CA SER A 55 21.64 -5.93 -3.38
C SER A 55 22.90 -5.31 -2.75
N GLU A 56 22.76 -4.63 -1.62
CA GLU A 56 23.91 -4.05 -0.89
C GLU A 56 24.70 -5.11 -0.10
N SER A 57 24.07 -6.22 0.28
CA SER A 57 24.74 -7.35 0.97
C SER A 57 25.52 -8.29 0.05
N SER A 58 25.54 -8.05 -1.26
CA SER A 58 26.21 -8.90 -2.26
C SER A 58 27.37 -8.21 -2.99
N THR A 59 28.05 -7.28 -2.34
CA THR A 59 29.39 -6.87 -2.78
C THR A 59 30.42 -7.79 -2.10
N PRO A 60 31.06 -8.73 -2.82
CA PRO A 60 32.30 -9.30 -2.33
C PRO A 60 33.31 -8.15 -2.34
N SER A 61 33.76 -7.78 -1.15
CA SER A 61 35.04 -7.11 -0.98
C SER A 61 36.12 -8.11 -1.37
N ASP A 62 36.39 -8.21 -2.68
CA ASP A 62 37.60 -8.84 -3.18
C ASP A 62 38.70 -7.76 -3.19
N GLU A 63 39.66 -7.99 -2.29
CA GLU A 63 40.94 -7.31 -2.10
C GLU A 63 41.97 -7.76 -3.15
#